data_AF-A0A641S069-F1
#
_entry.id   AF-A0A641S069-F1
#
_cell.length_a   1.000
_cell.length_b   1.000
_cell.length_c   1.000
_cell.angle_alpha   90.00
_cell.angle_beta   90.00
_cell.angle_gamma   90.00
#
_symmetry.space_group_name_H-M   'P 1'
#
loop_
_entity.id
_entity.type
_entity.pdbx_description
1 polymer ?
#
loop_
_entity_poly.entity_id
_entity_poly.type
_entity_poly.pdbx_seq_one_letter_code
_entity_poly.pdbx_strand_id
1 'polypeptide(L)'
;VSDNFNERIEQKIFHCEIVVDAEKVKREESAYKKIPVITNFTDEDGNDRMKETVQANYRRIKEEVKQIVQEELERIKNDPVLCKLLPDNETV
;
A
#
# COMPACT_ATOMS: atom_id res chain seq x y z
N VAL A 1 22.20 -37.40 8.13
CA VAL A 1 22.13 -35.93 8.23
C VAL A 1 22.00 -35.64 9.72
N SER A 2 23.01 -35.00 10.34
CA SER A 2 23.09 -34.87 11.80
C SER A 2 22.22 -33.70 12.26
N ASP A 3 21.40 -33.94 13.28
CA ASP A 3 20.31 -33.10 13.78
C ASP A 3 20.74 -32.32 15.05
N ASN A 4 22.00 -31.88 15.11
CA ASN A 4 22.57 -31.20 16.27
C ASN A 4 23.22 -29.87 15.88
N PHE A 5 22.60 -28.76 16.27
CA PHE A 5 22.99 -27.38 15.96
C PHE A 5 24.41 -26.97 16.39
N ASN A 6 25.05 -27.76 17.27
CA ASN A 6 26.41 -27.50 17.75
C ASN A 6 27.49 -28.29 17.00
N GLU A 7 27.11 -29.15 16.04
CA GLU A 7 28.03 -30.02 15.33
C GLU A 7 28.43 -29.40 13.98
N ARG A 8 29.74 -29.20 13.78
CA ARG A 8 30.29 -28.59 12.55
C ARG A 8 30.25 -29.60 11.41
N ILE A 9 29.61 -29.23 10.29
CA ILE A 9 29.48 -30.11 9.11
C ILE A 9 30.62 -29.82 8.13
N GLU A 10 31.54 -30.78 8.00
CA GLU A 10 32.64 -30.69 7.03
C GLU A 10 32.15 -31.13 5.63
N GLN A 11 32.08 -30.20 4.67
CA GLN A 11 31.60 -30.48 3.30
C GLN A 11 32.78 -30.67 2.33
N LYS A 12 32.98 -31.91 1.84
CA LYS A 12 34.13 -32.30 0.99
C LYS A 12 34.21 -31.69 -0.42
N ILE A 13 33.31 -30.77 -0.78
CA ILE A 13 33.23 -30.12 -2.10
C ILE A 13 33.66 -28.65 -2.04
N PHE A 14 33.74 -28.06 -0.85
CA PHE A 14 34.15 -26.68 -0.63
C PHE A 14 35.39 -26.66 0.25
N HIS A 15 36.43 -25.91 -0.13
CA HIS A 15 37.56 -25.62 0.76
C HIS A 15 37.19 -24.53 1.78
N CYS A 16 35.98 -24.62 2.34
CA CYS A 16 35.36 -23.64 3.20
C CYS A 16 34.43 -24.36 4.20
N GLU A 17 34.36 -23.88 5.44
CA GLU A 17 33.49 -24.38 6.50
C GLU A 17 32.18 -23.56 6.54
N ILE A 18 31.02 -24.21 6.66
CA ILE A 18 29.75 -23.53 6.93
C ILE A 18 29.50 -23.57 8.45
N VAL A 19 29.83 -22.48 9.14
CA VAL A 19 29.58 -22.31 10.58
C VAL A 19 28.25 -21.60 10.78
N VAL A 20 27.28 -22.27 11.40
CA VAL A 20 26.01 -21.66 11.80
C VAL A 20 26.16 -21.07 13.20
N ASP A 21 26.41 -19.76 13.28
CA ASP A 21 26.52 -19.04 14.55
C ASP A 21 25.12 -18.70 15.11
N ALA A 22 24.59 -19.62 15.91
CA ALA A 22 23.28 -19.47 16.53
C ALA A 22 23.20 -18.30 17.52
N GLU A 23 24.31 -17.91 18.16
CA GLU A 23 24.32 -16.77 19.09
C GLU A 23 24.22 -15.44 18.34
N LYS A 24 24.91 -15.33 17.20
CA LYS A 24 24.81 -14.16 16.32
C LYS A 24 23.40 -14.03 15.75
N VAL A 25 22.80 -15.12 15.27
CA VAL A 25 21.41 -15.12 14.76
C VAL A 25 20.43 -14.69 15.86
N LYS A 26 20.53 -15.23 17.08
CA LYS A 26 19.68 -14.80 18.21
C LYS A 26 19.85 -13.32 18.56
N ARG A 27 21.08 -12.79 18.48
CA ARG A 27 21.36 -11.37 18.73
C ARG A 27 20.73 -10.49 17.64
N GLU A 28 20.84 -10.89 16.37
CA GLU A 28 20.20 -10.21 15.24
C GLU A 28 18.67 -10.24 15.37
N GLU A 29 18.09 -11.40 15.72
CA GLU A 29 16.65 -11.56 15.96
C GLU A 29 16.14 -10.69 17.11
N SER A 30 16.90 -10.60 18.21
CA SER A 30 16.54 -9.76 19.36
C SER A 30 16.54 -8.26 19.05
N ALA A 31 17.30 -7.84 18.02
CA ALA A 31 17.40 -6.45 17.59
C ALA A 31 16.30 -6.06 16.57
N TYR A 32 15.47 -7.01 16.13
CA TYR A 32 14.39 -6.71 15.20
C TYR A 32 13.37 -5.76 15.81
N LYS A 33 13.18 -4.63 15.14
CA LYS A 33 12.12 -3.66 15.45
C LYS A 33 10.90 -3.99 14.62
N LYS A 34 9.73 -3.98 15.25
CA LYS A 34 8.46 -4.11 14.53
C LYS A 34 8.34 -2.97 13.51
N ILE A 35 7.92 -3.33 12.29
CA ILE A 35 7.62 -2.34 11.26
C ILE A 35 6.46 -1.48 11.80
N PRO A 36 6.61 -0.14 11.82
CA PRO A 36 5.53 0.72 12.27
C PRO A 36 4.33 0.58 11.32
N VAL A 37 3.14 0.45 11.88
CA VAL A 37 1.91 0.46 11.10
C VAL A 37 1.62 1.91 10.72
N ILE A 38 1.76 2.25 9.43
CA ILE A 38 1.60 3.62 8.92
C ILE A 38 0.12 4.03 8.90
N THR A 39 -0.77 3.07 8.63
CA THR A 39 -2.22 3.26 8.58
C THR A 39 -2.91 2.04 9.17
N ASN A 40 -3.64 2.23 10.25
CA ASN A 40 -4.43 1.18 10.88
C ASN A 40 -5.87 1.24 10.32
N PHE A 41 -6.31 0.19 9.64
CA PHE A 41 -7.69 0.05 9.13
C PHE A 41 -8.55 -0.81 10.05
N THR A 42 -8.04 -1.13 11.23
CA THR A 42 -8.73 -1.93 12.23
C THR A 42 -9.59 -1.04 13.13
N ASP A 43 -10.84 -1.44 13.34
CA ASP A 43 -11.77 -0.81 14.28
C ASP A 43 -11.44 -1.05 15.75
N GLU A 44 -12.17 -0.37 16.65
CA GLU A 44 -12.11 -0.56 18.10
C GLU A 44 -12.31 -2.04 18.52
N ASP A 45 -13.08 -2.81 17.74
CA ASP A 45 -13.33 -4.24 17.97
C ASP A 45 -12.30 -5.19 17.33
N GLY A 46 -11.26 -4.68 16.67
CA GLY A 46 -10.24 -5.51 16.03
C GLY A 46 -10.58 -6.00 14.62
N ASN A 47 -11.69 -5.54 14.03
CA ASN A 47 -12.12 -5.95 12.69
C ASN A 47 -11.46 -5.11 11.59
N ASP A 48 -11.01 -5.76 10.50
CA ASP A 48 -10.40 -5.09 9.34
C ASP A 48 -11.46 -4.41 8.47
N ARG A 49 -11.49 -3.06 8.49
CA ARG A 49 -12.35 -2.23 7.64
C ARG A 49 -11.64 -1.69 6.39
N MET A 50 -10.47 -2.20 6.02
CA MET A 50 -9.68 -1.64 4.90
C MET A 50 -10.52 -1.47 3.65
N LYS A 51 -11.26 -2.50 3.26
CA LYS A 51 -12.07 -2.50 2.04
C LYS A 51 -13.20 -1.48 2.08
N GLU A 52 -13.91 -1.38 3.20
CA GLU A 52 -15.03 -0.45 3.37
C GLU A 52 -14.55 1.00 3.33
N THR A 53 -13.48 1.29 4.07
CA THR A 53 -12.88 2.63 4.15
C THR A 53 -12.40 3.10 2.78
N VAL A 54 -11.69 2.24 2.05
CA VAL A 54 -11.23 2.55 0.68
C VAL A 54 -12.41 2.78 -0.26
N GLN A 55 -13.45 1.94 -0.17
CA GLN A 55 -14.61 2.06 -1.04
C GLN A 55 -15.43 3.32 -0.74
N ALA A 56 -15.59 3.70 0.53
CA ALA A 56 -16.25 4.93 0.93
C ALA A 56 -15.50 6.16 0.40
N ASN A 57 -14.18 6.20 0.55
CA ASN A 57 -13.34 7.28 0.01
C ASN A 57 -13.44 7.38 -1.51
N TYR A 58 -13.38 6.25 -2.21
CA TYR A 58 -13.53 6.24 -3.66
C TYR A 58 -14.87 6.82 -4.11
N ARG A 59 -15.98 6.44 -3.46
CA ARG A 59 -17.31 6.96 -3.80
C ARG A 59 -17.41 8.47 -3.54
N ARG A 60 -16.95 8.93 -2.38
CA ARG A 60 -16.94 10.35 -2.01
C ARG A 60 -16.16 11.18 -3.03
N ILE A 61 -14.92 10.79 -3.32
CA ILE A 61 -14.07 11.51 -4.29
C ILE A 61 -14.71 11.50 -5.68
N LYS A 62 -15.32 10.39 -6.09
CA LYS A 62 -16.00 10.30 -7.38
C LYS A 62 -17.19 11.26 -7.48
N GLU A 63 -17.95 11.43 -6.41
CA GLU A 63 -19.06 12.38 -6.34
C GLU A 63 -18.56 13.83 -6.35
N GLU A 64 -17.54 14.15 -5.56
CA GLU A 64 -16.90 15.46 -5.52
C GLU A 64 -16.34 15.84 -6.91
N VAL A 65 -15.68 14.92 -7.60
CA VAL A 65 -15.16 15.17 -8.96
C VAL A 65 -16.29 15.43 -9.94
N LYS A 66 -17.41 14.70 -9.86
CA LYS A 66 -18.57 14.95 -10.73
C LYS A 66 -19.15 16.34 -10.49
N GLN A 67 -19.27 16.74 -9.22
CA GLN A 67 -19.77 18.07 -8.86
C GLN A 67 -18.83 19.16 -9.41
N ILE A 68 -17.52 19.03 -9.20
CA ILE A 68 -16.53 19.98 -9.75
C ILE A 68 -16.66 20.09 -11.26
N VAL A 69 -16.77 18.96 -11.97
CA VAL A 69 -16.94 18.97 -13.44
C VAL A 69 -18.21 19.71 -13.84
N GLN A 70 -19.32 19.50 -13.13
CA GLN A 70 -20.57 20.20 -13.43
C GLN A 70 -20.46 21.71 -13.18
N GLU A 71 -19.94 22.11 -12.01
CA GLU A 71 -19.73 23.51 -11.65
C GLU A 71 -18.80 24.21 -12.64
N GLU A 72 -17.72 23.53 -13.07
CA GLU A 72 -16.80 24.06 -14.07
C GLU A 72 -17.44 24.17 -15.45
N LEU A 73 -18.27 23.21 -15.86
CA LEU A 73 -19.03 23.31 -17.10
C LEU A 73 -20.01 24.50 -17.06
N GLU A 74 -20.69 24.72 -15.94
CA GLU A 74 -21.57 25.88 -15.75
C GLU A 74 -20.79 27.19 -15.76
N ARG A 75 -19.63 27.24 -15.10
CA ARG A 75 -18.71 28.39 -15.11
C ARG A 75 -18.26 28.72 -16.53
N ILE A 76 -17.87 27.73 -17.32
CA ILE A 76 -17.45 27.88 -18.71
C ILE A 76 -18.62 28.35 -19.59
N LYS A 77 -19.84 27.83 -19.40
CA LYS A 77 -21.04 28.27 -20.12
C LYS A 77 -21.32 29.75 -19.91
N ASN A 78 -21.14 30.23 -18.69
CA ASN A 78 -21.44 31.60 -18.29
C ASN A 78 -20.31 32.59 -18.64
N ASP A 79 -19.15 32.10 -19.08
CA ASP A 79 -18.03 32.94 -19.52
C ASP A 79 -18.11 33.19 -21.04
N PRO A 80 -18.29 34.44 -21.50
CA PRO A 80 -18.42 34.79 -22.92
C PRO A 80 -17.20 34.40 -23.78
N VAL A 81 -16.02 34.26 -23.18
CA VAL A 81 -14.77 33.91 -23.88
C VAL A 81 -14.63 32.40 -23.99
N LEU A 82 -15.01 31.66 -22.95
CA LEU A 82 -14.80 30.22 -22.84
C LEU A 82 -15.98 29.39 -23.35
N CYS A 83 -17.19 29.93 -23.40
CA CYS A 83 -18.40 29.19 -23.78
C CYS A 83 -18.31 28.49 -25.15
N LYS A 84 -17.58 29.09 -26.09
CA LYS A 84 -17.31 28.55 -27.44
C LYS A 84 -16.47 27.27 -27.47
N LEU A 85 -15.86 26.88 -26.35
CA LEU A 85 -15.05 25.66 -26.21
C LEU A 85 -15.89 24.46 -25.79
N LEU A 86 -17.15 24.68 -25.40
CA LEU A 86 -18.06 23.59 -25.08
C LEU A 86 -18.48 22.91 -26.38
N PRO A 87 -18.65 21.58 -26.37
CA PRO A 87 -19.20 20.89 -27.52
C PRO A 87 -20.58 21.48 -27.80
N ASP A 88 -20.85 21.79 -29.06
CA ASP A 88 -22.22 22.03 -29.52
C ASP A 88 -23.02 20.79 -29.12
N ASN A 89 -24.19 20.98 -28.50
CA ASN A 89 -25.06 19.87 -28.09
C ASN A 89 -25.62 19.16 -29.35
N GLU A 90 -24.78 18.51 -30.14
CA GLU A 90 -25.15 17.57 -31.19
C GLU A 90 -24.91 16.15 -30.67
N THR A 91 -26.04 15.56 -30.26
CA THR A 91 -26.40 14.15 -30.41
C THR A 91 -25.42 13.09 -29.87
N VAL A 92 -25.83 12.43 -28.77
CA VAL A 92 -26.13 10.98 -28.75
C VAL A 92 -27.30 10.75 -27.80
#